data_AF-A0A8J6K6V3-F1
#
_entry.id   AF-A0A8J6K6V3-F1
#
_cell.length_a   1.000
_cell.length_b   1.000
_cell.length_c   1.000
_cell.angle_alpha   90.00
_cell.angle_beta   90.00
_cell.angle_gamma   90.00
#
_symmetry.space_group_name_H-M   'P 1'
#
loop_
_entity.id
_entity.type
_entity.pdbx_description
1 polymer ?
#
loop_
_entity_poly.entity_id
_entity_poly.type
_entity_poly.pdbx_seq_one_letter_code
_entity_poly.pdbx_strand_id
1 'polypeptide(L)'
;MLSAPQIHRDGIYTLTTLYGLTYETYCDMTTDGGGWTLVASVHENNMYGKSPNGDRWSSQQSNNPNFPEGEGNWANFAIFGTAEGATSDDYKNPRYYDIRVKDVAEYIPGYIQFRVFNYEKAALALCPRMKAIGCNTEHFCIGGGGYFPEQDPRQCGHFAAWHYDGYGTHEGSSTSKEITEAAVLIFHC
;
A
#
# COMPACT_ATOMS: atom_id res chain seq x y z
N MET A 1 -44.86 -9.84 -0.12
CA MET A 1 -44.28 -8.48 -0.18
C MET A 1 -42.80 -8.66 -0.39
N LEU A 2 -42.26 -8.26 -1.54
CA LEU A 2 -40.81 -8.19 -1.74
C LEU A 2 -40.33 -6.97 -0.95
N SER A 3 -39.45 -7.18 0.03
CA SER A 3 -38.81 -6.08 0.76
C SER A 3 -38.07 -5.18 -0.23
N ALA A 4 -38.18 -3.86 -0.06
CA ALA A 4 -37.37 -2.91 -0.83
C ALA A 4 -35.88 -3.27 -0.69
N PRO A 5 -35.06 -3.08 -1.74
CA PRO A 5 -33.61 -3.30 -1.64
C PRO A 5 -33.05 -2.41 -0.52
N GLN A 6 -32.24 -2.99 0.37
CA GLN A 6 -31.53 -2.22 1.39
C GLN A 6 -30.47 -1.38 0.69
N ILE A 7 -30.68 -0.06 0.63
CA ILE A 7 -29.72 0.86 0.03
C ILE A 7 -28.58 1.06 1.04
N HIS A 8 -27.43 0.45 0.77
CA HIS A 8 -26.20 0.72 1.50
C HIS A 8 -25.58 2.01 0.97
N ARG A 9 -25.10 2.86 1.88
CA ARG A 9 -24.39 4.12 1.56
C ARG A 9 -22.92 3.99 1.92
N ASP A 10 -22.09 4.82 1.33
CA ASP A 10 -20.69 4.93 1.74
C ASP A 10 -20.58 5.25 3.23
N GLY A 11 -19.60 4.65 3.91
CA GLY A 11 -19.38 4.91 5.33
C GLY A 11 -18.64 3.81 6.07
N ILE A 12 -18.55 3.96 7.39
CA ILE A 12 -17.94 2.97 8.28
C ILE A 12 -18.95 1.87 8.59
N TYR A 13 -18.52 0.62 8.43
CA TYR A 13 -19.26 -0.60 8.74
C TYR A 13 -18.44 -1.49 9.67
N THR A 14 -19.13 -2.20 10.58
CA THR A 14 -18.55 -3.30 11.33
C THR A 14 -18.70 -4.60 10.54
N LEU A 15 -17.59 -5.26 10.25
CA LEU A 15 -17.52 -6.54 9.54
C LEU A 15 -16.92 -7.62 10.44
N THR A 16 -17.19 -8.88 10.11
CA THR A 16 -16.66 -10.03 10.85
C THR A 16 -15.94 -10.98 9.90
N THR A 17 -14.72 -11.40 10.26
CA THR A 17 -13.97 -12.41 9.50
C THR A 17 -14.57 -13.80 9.63
N LEU A 18 -14.11 -14.74 8.81
CA LEU A 18 -14.50 -16.16 8.92
C LEU A 18 -14.15 -16.80 10.27
N TYR A 19 -13.15 -16.25 10.96
CA TYR A 19 -12.71 -16.70 12.27
C TYR A 19 -13.40 -15.96 13.43
N GLY A 20 -14.40 -15.12 13.13
CA GLY A 20 -15.17 -14.40 14.13
C GLY A 20 -14.54 -13.10 14.63
N LEU A 21 -13.48 -12.59 13.98
CA LEU A 21 -12.86 -11.32 14.36
C LEU A 21 -13.69 -10.16 13.80
N THR A 22 -14.19 -9.30 14.68
CA THR A 22 -14.93 -8.09 14.31
C THR A 22 -13.98 -6.91 14.12
N TYR A 23 -14.17 -6.12 13.07
CA TYR A 23 -13.40 -4.91 12.78
C TYR A 23 -14.26 -3.86 12.09
N GLU A 24 -13.90 -2.59 12.25
CA GLU A 24 -14.54 -1.47 11.56
C GLU A 24 -13.71 -1.03 10.36
N THR A 25 -14.40 -0.76 9.25
CA THR A 25 -13.76 -0.28 8.04
C THR A 25 -14.68 0.57 7.17
N TYR A 26 -14.11 1.32 6.25
CA TYR A 26 -14.85 2.09 5.27
C TYR A 26 -15.26 1.20 4.09
N CYS A 27 -16.54 1.25 3.73
CA CYS A 27 -17.06 0.63 2.52
C CYS A 27 -17.49 1.71 1.53
N ASP A 28 -16.97 1.61 0.31
CA ASP A 28 -17.48 2.32 -0.85
C ASP A 28 -18.62 1.47 -1.46
N MET A 29 -19.83 2.00 -1.32
CA MET A 29 -21.07 1.39 -1.79
C MET A 29 -21.58 2.07 -3.07
N THR A 30 -20.76 2.92 -3.69
CA THR A 30 -21.11 3.75 -4.83
C THR A 30 -20.36 3.34 -6.10
N THR A 31 -19.04 3.12 -6.04
CA THR A 31 -18.21 2.80 -7.21
C THR A 31 -18.58 1.44 -7.80
N ASP A 32 -18.88 1.41 -9.11
CA ASP A 32 -19.24 0.20 -9.85
C ASP A 32 -20.33 -0.67 -9.20
N GLY A 33 -21.30 -0.03 -8.54
CA GLY A 33 -22.38 -0.72 -7.83
C GLY A 33 -22.07 -1.08 -6.37
N GLY A 34 -20.89 -0.71 -5.87
CA GLY A 34 -20.52 -0.81 -4.46
C GLY A 34 -19.95 -2.17 -4.04
N GLY A 35 -19.74 -2.33 -2.73
CA GLY A 35 -19.16 -3.55 -2.14
C GLY A 35 -17.65 -3.49 -1.95
N TRP A 36 -17.03 -2.36 -2.28
CA TRP A 36 -15.60 -2.14 -2.09
C TRP A 36 -15.30 -1.89 -0.62
N THR A 37 -14.50 -2.76 -0.03
CA THR A 37 -14.06 -2.70 1.36
C THR A 37 -12.64 -2.16 1.41
N LEU A 38 -12.40 -1.06 2.15
CA LEU A 38 -11.04 -0.59 2.43
C LEU A 38 -10.30 -1.65 3.27
N VAL A 39 -9.11 -2.06 2.86
CA VAL A 39 -8.36 -3.11 3.58
C VAL A 39 -7.01 -2.65 4.10
N ALA A 40 -6.43 -1.65 3.46
CA ALA A 40 -5.14 -1.10 3.83
C ALA A 40 -4.94 0.31 3.27
N SER A 41 -3.99 1.05 3.86
CA SER A 41 -3.39 2.24 3.28
C SER A 41 -1.89 2.25 3.48
N VAL A 42 -1.17 2.75 2.48
CA VAL A 42 0.26 3.09 2.59
C VAL A 42 0.34 4.62 2.70
N HIS A 43 0.88 5.10 3.81
CA HIS A 43 1.01 6.53 4.09
C HIS A 43 2.45 6.86 4.48
N GLU A 44 3.11 7.66 3.65
CA GLU A 44 4.45 8.18 3.94
C GLU A 44 4.38 9.31 4.98
N ASN A 45 4.94 9.08 6.16
CA ASN A 45 4.92 10.03 7.26
C ASN A 45 6.11 11.00 7.25
N ASN A 46 7.26 10.61 6.69
CA ASN A 46 8.43 11.46 6.58
C ASN A 46 9.38 10.96 5.50
N MET A 47 9.27 11.55 4.31
CA MET A 47 10.08 11.20 3.15
C MET A 47 11.61 11.28 3.39
N TYR A 48 12.06 12.17 4.29
CA TYR A 48 13.48 12.31 4.64
C TYR A 48 13.92 11.35 5.75
N GLY A 49 12.97 10.81 6.50
CA GLY A 49 13.19 9.75 7.46
C GLY A 49 13.39 8.46 6.70
N LYS A 50 14.62 7.94 6.70
CA LYS A 50 14.93 6.65 6.13
C LYS A 50 14.86 5.59 7.21
N SER A 51 13.71 4.90 7.27
CA SER A 51 13.32 3.94 8.30
C SER A 51 13.03 4.50 9.71
N PRO A 52 12.29 5.62 9.87
CA PRO A 52 11.76 6.02 11.17
C PRO A 52 10.69 5.05 11.67
N ASN A 53 10.35 5.19 12.96
CA ASN A 53 9.07 4.70 13.48
C ASN A 53 7.95 5.19 12.54
N GLY A 54 7.22 4.28 11.91
CA GLY A 54 6.21 4.61 10.91
C GLY A 54 6.33 3.82 9.62
N ASP A 55 7.54 3.43 9.18
CA ASP A 55 7.82 2.75 7.89
C ASP A 55 7.34 1.27 7.82
N ARG A 56 6.09 1.00 8.20
CA ARG A 56 5.53 -0.35 8.37
C ARG A 56 5.42 -1.15 7.08
N TRP A 57 5.33 -0.51 5.91
CA TRP A 57 5.28 -1.21 4.62
C TRP A 57 6.66 -1.41 3.96
N SER A 58 7.74 -1.06 4.66
CA SER A 58 9.11 -1.34 4.25
C SER A 58 9.90 -1.90 5.44
N SER A 59 10.68 -1.08 6.14
CA SER A 59 11.39 -1.43 7.36
C SER A 59 11.48 -0.27 8.35
N GLN A 60 11.18 -0.55 9.61
CA GLN A 60 11.43 0.36 10.72
C GLN A 60 12.79 0.11 11.41
N GLN A 61 13.59 -0.84 10.89
CA GLN A 61 14.87 -1.26 11.47
C GLN A 61 16.08 -0.72 10.70
N SER A 62 15.95 0.48 10.13
CA SER A 62 16.91 1.00 9.15
C SER A 62 16.97 0.14 7.88
N ASN A 63 17.77 0.59 6.93
CA ASN A 63 18.14 -0.19 5.78
C ASN A 63 19.16 -1.25 6.20
N ASN A 64 18.75 -2.53 6.27
CA ASN A 64 19.54 -3.58 6.91
C ASN A 64 19.66 -4.84 6.04
N PRO A 65 20.86 -5.19 5.55
CA PRO A 65 21.06 -6.37 4.70
C PRO A 65 20.78 -7.70 5.41
N ASN A 66 20.84 -7.72 6.75
CA ASN A 66 20.50 -8.89 7.56
C ASN A 66 19.00 -8.97 7.88
N PHE A 67 18.21 -7.98 7.44
CA PHE A 67 16.76 -7.95 7.59
C PHE A 67 16.07 -7.71 6.22
N PRO A 68 16.34 -8.56 5.22
CA PRO A 68 15.94 -8.31 3.83
C PRO A 68 14.42 -8.31 3.61
N GLU A 69 13.66 -8.99 4.46
CA GLU A 69 12.19 -9.04 4.38
C GLU A 69 11.51 -7.77 4.89
N GLY A 70 12.23 -6.92 5.64
CA GLY A 70 11.64 -5.77 6.32
C GLY A 70 10.60 -6.22 7.34
N GLU A 71 9.61 -5.37 7.61
CA GLU A 71 8.54 -5.71 8.57
C GLU A 71 7.65 -6.89 8.10
N GLY A 72 7.72 -7.24 6.81
CA GLY A 72 6.92 -8.34 6.23
C GLY A 72 5.41 -8.11 6.25
N ASN A 73 4.95 -6.88 6.51
CA ASN A 73 3.53 -6.56 6.70
C ASN A 73 2.66 -6.82 5.47
N TRP A 74 3.25 -6.92 4.28
CA TRP A 74 2.56 -7.32 3.06
C TRP A 74 2.06 -8.77 3.07
N ALA A 75 2.68 -9.64 3.86
CA ALA A 75 2.44 -11.10 3.84
C ALA A 75 2.28 -11.72 5.23
N ASN A 76 2.06 -10.90 6.27
CA ASN A 76 1.81 -11.36 7.65
C ASN A 76 0.38 -11.01 8.11
N PHE A 77 0.05 -11.40 9.34
CA PHE A 77 -1.25 -11.14 9.97
C PHE A 77 -1.29 -9.88 10.85
N ALA A 78 -0.24 -9.05 10.84
CA ALA A 78 -0.24 -7.79 11.60
C ALA A 78 -1.37 -6.87 11.11
N ILE A 79 -1.94 -6.10 12.02
CA ILE A 79 -2.99 -5.10 11.78
C ILE A 79 -2.60 -3.80 12.51
N PHE A 80 -2.99 -2.66 11.97
CA PHE A 80 -2.65 -1.34 12.52
C PHE A 80 -3.55 -0.24 11.95
N GLY A 81 -3.61 0.88 12.67
CA GLY A 81 -4.38 2.06 12.29
C GLY A 81 -5.90 1.88 12.39
N THR A 82 -6.63 2.92 11.96
CA THR A 82 -8.10 2.93 11.84
C THR A 82 -8.50 3.40 10.44
N ALA A 83 -9.71 3.05 10.00
CA ALA A 83 -10.19 3.48 8.68
C ALA A 83 -10.31 5.00 8.56
N GLU A 84 -10.70 5.69 9.65
CA GLU A 84 -10.76 7.16 9.69
C GLU A 84 -9.35 7.80 9.62
N GLY A 85 -8.33 7.12 10.17
CA GLY A 85 -6.95 7.57 10.16
C GLY A 85 -6.14 7.15 8.92
N ALA A 86 -6.76 6.49 7.93
CA ALA A 86 -6.06 5.85 6.82
C ALA A 86 -5.29 6.83 5.89
N THR A 87 -5.58 8.13 5.97
CA THR A 87 -4.85 9.19 5.26
C THR A 87 -3.92 9.99 6.18
N SER A 88 -3.76 9.57 7.43
CA SER A 88 -2.92 10.23 8.44
C SER A 88 -1.85 9.33 9.04
N ASP A 89 -2.03 8.00 8.97
CA ASP A 89 -1.03 6.98 9.25
C ASP A 89 -1.37 5.72 8.42
N ASP A 90 -0.50 4.73 8.43
CA ASP A 90 -0.75 3.43 7.80
C ASP A 90 -1.99 2.74 8.40
N TYR A 91 -2.75 2.09 7.54
CA TYR A 91 -3.90 1.27 7.93
C TYR A 91 -3.76 -0.14 7.37
N LYS A 92 -4.12 -1.15 8.16
CA LYS A 92 -4.29 -2.54 7.72
C LYS A 92 -5.26 -3.26 8.63
N ASN A 93 -6.31 -3.86 8.06
CA ASN A 93 -7.33 -4.59 8.82
C ASN A 93 -7.36 -6.09 8.47
N PRO A 94 -8.08 -6.93 9.25
CA PRO A 94 -8.15 -8.37 9.01
C PRO A 94 -8.66 -8.79 7.64
N ARG A 95 -9.47 -7.95 6.95
CA ARG A 95 -9.96 -8.25 5.60
C ARG A 95 -8.82 -8.33 4.58
N TYR A 96 -7.67 -7.72 4.86
CA TYR A 96 -6.51 -7.79 3.98
C TYR A 96 -6.07 -9.24 3.69
N TYR A 97 -6.13 -10.13 4.68
CA TYR A 97 -5.73 -11.55 4.54
C TYR A 97 -6.89 -12.55 4.54
N ASP A 98 -8.11 -12.14 4.90
CA ASP A 98 -9.29 -13.03 5.02
C ASP A 98 -10.06 -13.22 3.69
N ILE A 99 -9.45 -12.90 2.55
CA ILE A 99 -10.13 -12.94 1.24
C ILE A 99 -10.12 -14.35 0.67
N ARG A 100 -11.30 -14.78 0.20
CA ARG A 100 -11.45 -15.96 -0.65
C ARG A 100 -11.61 -15.48 -2.09
N VAL A 101 -10.59 -15.71 -2.92
CA VAL A 101 -10.68 -15.43 -4.36
C VAL A 101 -11.73 -16.37 -4.95
N LYS A 102 -12.78 -15.81 -5.54
CA LYS A 102 -13.75 -16.55 -6.36
C LYS A 102 -13.50 -16.13 -7.81
N ASP A 103 -13.00 -17.08 -8.61
CA ASP A 103 -12.83 -17.03 -10.07
C ASP A 103 -12.28 -15.73 -10.67
N VAL A 104 -11.00 -15.74 -11.07
CA VAL A 104 -10.39 -14.63 -11.84
C VAL A 104 -10.67 -14.85 -13.32
N ALA A 105 -11.67 -14.16 -13.87
CA ALA A 105 -11.87 -14.02 -15.32
C ALA A 105 -11.20 -12.74 -15.84
N GLU A 106 -10.58 -12.85 -17.02
CA GLU A 106 -9.61 -11.93 -17.66
C GLU A 106 -10.07 -10.48 -17.86
N TYR A 107 -9.18 -9.52 -17.58
CA TYR A 107 -9.26 -8.12 -18.06
C TYR A 107 -7.84 -7.55 -18.35
N ILE A 108 -7.77 -6.48 -19.17
CA ILE A 108 -6.57 -5.68 -19.54
C ILE A 108 -7.07 -4.22 -19.71
N PRO A 109 -6.45 -3.09 -19.21
CA PRO A 109 -5.02 -2.65 -19.26
C PRO A 109 -4.56 -1.80 -18.01
N GLY A 110 -3.51 -0.94 -18.07
CA GLY A 110 -3.29 0.16 -17.07
C GLY A 110 -2.86 -0.27 -15.66
N TYR A 111 -2.02 -1.30 -15.65
CA TYR A 111 -1.62 -2.24 -14.61
C TYR A 111 -1.42 -1.72 -13.17
N ILE A 112 -1.84 -2.54 -12.21
CA ILE A 112 -1.20 -2.61 -10.89
C ILE A 112 -0.21 -3.77 -10.96
N GLN A 113 1.06 -3.52 -10.69
CA GLN A 113 2.08 -4.58 -10.65
C GLN A 113 2.47 -4.89 -9.21
N PHE A 114 2.48 -6.18 -8.87
CA PHE A 114 2.89 -6.66 -7.56
C PHE A 114 4.30 -7.22 -7.61
N ARG A 115 5.08 -6.91 -6.57
CA ARG A 115 6.44 -7.41 -6.31
C ARG A 115 7.38 -7.32 -7.52
N VAL A 116 8.07 -6.20 -7.64
CA VAL A 116 9.13 -5.94 -8.63
C VAL A 116 10.50 -5.86 -7.96
N PHE A 117 11.56 -5.97 -8.76
CA PHE A 117 12.93 -5.86 -8.28
C PHE A 117 13.66 -4.77 -9.05
N ASN A 118 14.48 -3.99 -8.34
CA ASN A 118 15.33 -2.98 -8.96
C ASN A 118 16.69 -3.53 -9.43
N TYR A 119 17.59 -2.67 -9.95
CA TYR A 119 18.93 -3.09 -10.42
C TYR A 119 19.73 -3.81 -9.33
N GLU A 120 19.62 -3.34 -8.09
CA GLU A 120 20.33 -3.84 -6.92
C GLU A 120 19.63 -5.03 -6.26
N LYS A 121 18.55 -5.53 -6.87
CA LYS A 121 17.70 -6.64 -6.38
C LYS A 121 16.93 -6.30 -5.11
N ALA A 122 16.76 -5.01 -4.78
CA ALA A 122 15.81 -4.59 -3.77
C ALA A 122 14.39 -4.85 -4.27
N ALA A 123 13.51 -5.32 -3.39
CA ALA A 123 12.13 -5.64 -3.74
C ALA A 123 11.21 -4.47 -3.42
N LEU A 124 10.41 -4.00 -4.39
CA LEU A 124 9.25 -3.14 -4.12
C LEU A 124 7.96 -3.95 -4.15
N ALA A 125 7.04 -3.64 -3.24
CA ALA A 125 5.84 -4.45 -3.03
C ALA A 125 4.73 -4.17 -4.06
N LEU A 126 4.48 -2.90 -4.38
CA LEU A 126 3.36 -2.47 -5.20
C LEU A 126 3.74 -1.31 -6.13
N CYS A 127 3.43 -1.42 -7.42
CA CYS A 127 3.54 -0.33 -8.37
C CYS A 127 2.11 0.09 -8.77
N PRO A 128 1.56 1.14 -8.16
CA PRO A 128 0.21 1.59 -8.49
C PRO A 128 0.20 2.19 -9.90
N ARG A 129 -0.79 1.81 -10.71
CA ARG A 129 -1.13 2.43 -12.01
C ARG A 129 -0.08 2.23 -13.14
N MET A 130 1.01 1.52 -12.89
CA MET A 130 2.09 1.34 -13.88
C MET A 130 2.62 -0.09 -13.92
N LYS A 131 3.14 -0.46 -15.09
CA LYS A 131 3.96 -1.66 -15.30
C LYS A 131 5.42 -1.24 -15.46
N ALA A 132 6.28 -1.72 -14.58
CA ALA A 132 7.72 -1.55 -14.69
C ALA A 132 8.23 -2.23 -15.99
N ILE A 133 8.88 -1.45 -16.84
CA ILE A 133 9.55 -1.91 -18.07
C ILE A 133 11.09 -1.80 -17.96
N GLY A 134 11.58 -1.20 -16.89
CA GLY A 134 13.00 -1.08 -16.55
C GLY A 134 13.23 -1.40 -15.07
N CYS A 135 14.46 -1.20 -14.60
CA CYS A 135 14.90 -1.65 -13.28
C CYS A 135 15.00 -0.53 -12.22
N ASN A 136 14.74 0.74 -12.54
CA ASN A 136 14.71 1.82 -11.53
C ASN A 136 13.31 1.93 -10.91
N THR A 137 12.90 0.86 -10.25
CA THR A 137 11.50 0.70 -9.80
C THR A 137 11.20 1.46 -8.50
N GLU A 138 12.23 1.84 -7.75
CA GLU A 138 12.17 2.61 -6.50
C GLU A 138 11.66 4.05 -6.67
N HIS A 139 11.66 4.59 -7.90
CA HIS A 139 11.18 5.94 -8.17
C HIS A 139 9.67 6.05 -8.35
N PHE A 140 8.96 4.92 -8.41
CA PHE A 140 7.53 4.93 -8.70
C PHE A 140 6.71 3.79 -8.07
N CYS A 141 7.36 2.76 -7.55
CA CYS A 141 6.72 1.74 -6.74
C CYS A 141 6.82 2.10 -5.25
N ILE A 142 5.97 1.49 -4.43
CA ILE A 142 5.85 1.71 -2.99
C ILE A 142 5.97 0.40 -2.22
N GLY A 143 6.27 0.54 -0.93
CA GLY A 143 6.61 -0.54 -0.02
C GLY A 143 7.84 -1.31 -0.49
N GLY A 144 8.32 -2.23 0.33
CA GLY A 144 9.42 -3.06 -0.09
C GLY A 144 9.95 -3.98 1.00
N GLY A 145 11.08 -4.60 0.69
CA GLY A 145 11.88 -5.31 1.69
C GLY A 145 12.57 -4.35 2.66
N GLY A 146 13.46 -4.90 3.48
CA GLY A 146 14.25 -4.12 4.43
C GLY A 146 15.65 -3.76 3.96
N TYR A 147 15.97 -4.01 2.69
CA TYR A 147 17.29 -3.65 2.16
C TYR A 147 17.26 -3.08 0.72
N PHE A 148 17.81 -1.88 0.58
CA PHE A 148 17.97 -1.07 -0.62
C PHE A 148 19.42 -0.64 -0.81
N PRO A 149 20.23 -1.31 -1.63
CA PRO A 149 21.68 -1.11 -1.65
C PRO A 149 22.15 0.22 -2.26
N GLU A 150 21.40 0.81 -3.21
CA GLU A 150 21.84 2.02 -3.91
C GLU A 150 21.71 3.26 -3.01
N GLN A 151 22.84 3.97 -2.81
CA GLN A 151 22.93 5.17 -1.98
C GLN A 151 22.30 5.01 -0.59
N ASP A 152 22.49 3.84 0.02
CA ASP A 152 22.02 3.46 1.35
C ASP A 152 22.18 4.62 2.37
N PRO A 153 21.11 5.08 3.07
CA PRO A 153 19.75 4.51 3.13
C PRO A 153 18.69 5.24 2.27
N ARG A 154 19.09 6.01 1.26
CA ARG A 154 18.23 6.99 0.55
C ARG A 154 16.94 6.40 -0.05
N GLN A 155 16.93 5.13 -0.40
CA GLN A 155 15.79 4.49 -1.05
C GLN A 155 14.92 3.67 -0.10
N CYS A 156 15.30 3.54 1.18
CA CYS A 156 14.47 2.85 2.15
C CYS A 156 13.27 3.74 2.56
N GLY A 157 12.12 3.13 2.80
CA GLY A 157 10.90 3.82 3.23
C GLY A 157 9.65 3.39 2.45
N HIS A 158 8.47 3.80 2.91
CA HIS A 158 7.19 3.47 2.27
C HIS A 158 7.13 3.87 0.80
N PHE A 159 7.58 5.08 0.47
CA PHE A 159 7.60 5.59 -0.91
C PHE A 159 9.02 5.53 -1.52
N ALA A 160 9.86 4.66 -0.96
CA ALA A 160 11.20 4.37 -1.44
C ALA A 160 12.03 5.62 -1.83
N ALA A 161 12.29 5.81 -3.12
CA ALA A 161 13.15 6.86 -3.66
C ALA A 161 12.39 7.93 -4.45
N TRP A 162 11.12 8.19 -4.13
CA TRP A 162 10.29 9.17 -4.84
C TRP A 162 10.82 10.62 -4.81
N HIS A 163 11.79 10.93 -3.95
CA HIS A 163 12.44 12.24 -3.86
C HIS A 163 13.90 12.22 -4.36
N TYR A 164 14.26 11.26 -5.24
CA TYR A 164 15.66 11.03 -5.64
C TYR A 164 16.41 12.29 -6.08
N ASP A 165 15.78 13.14 -6.89
CA ASP A 165 16.32 14.43 -7.37
C ASP A 165 15.70 15.65 -6.65
N GLY A 166 15.18 15.44 -5.44
CA GLY A 166 14.56 16.46 -4.60
C GLY A 166 13.09 16.18 -4.31
N TYR A 167 12.62 16.65 -3.15
CA TYR A 167 11.25 16.40 -2.68
C TYR A 167 10.21 17.13 -3.52
N GLY A 168 9.32 16.37 -4.17
CA GLY A 168 8.18 16.90 -4.91
C GLY A 168 8.54 17.81 -6.08
N THR A 169 9.78 17.73 -6.57
CA THR A 169 10.28 18.59 -7.66
C THR A 169 9.66 18.24 -8.99
N HIS A 170 9.23 16.99 -9.17
CA HIS A 170 8.78 16.44 -10.46
C HIS A 170 9.85 16.57 -11.57
N GLU A 171 11.12 16.56 -11.19
CA GLU A 171 12.27 16.66 -12.08
C GLU A 171 13.13 15.40 -11.95
N GLY A 172 13.77 14.97 -13.04
CA GLY A 172 14.60 13.77 -13.06
C GLY A 172 13.84 12.50 -12.65
N SER A 173 14.34 11.82 -11.62
CA SER A 173 13.78 10.62 -10.99
C SER A 173 12.88 10.92 -9.78
N SER A 174 12.53 12.19 -9.52
CA SER A 174 11.59 12.57 -8.46
C SER A 174 10.15 12.62 -8.94
N THR A 175 9.23 12.14 -8.11
CA THR A 175 7.79 12.26 -8.34
C THR A 175 7.27 13.66 -8.01
N SER A 176 6.04 13.95 -8.42
CA SER A 176 5.37 15.21 -8.10
C SER A 176 4.99 15.30 -6.62
N LYS A 177 4.91 16.52 -6.09
CA LYS A 177 4.55 16.74 -4.69
C LYS A 177 3.17 16.19 -4.34
N GLU A 178 2.22 16.30 -5.27
CA GLU A 178 0.83 15.89 -5.09
C GLU A 178 0.69 14.40 -4.80
N ILE A 179 1.47 13.55 -5.48
CA ILE A 179 1.43 12.09 -5.24
C ILE A 179 2.27 11.71 -4.02
N THR A 180 3.36 12.42 -3.76
CA THR A 180 4.20 12.22 -2.57
C THR A 180 3.46 12.53 -1.26
N GLU A 181 2.52 13.47 -1.26
CA GLU A 181 1.74 13.88 -0.09
C GLU A 181 0.35 13.19 -0.01
N ALA A 182 0.10 12.21 -0.88
CA ALA A 182 -1.14 11.44 -0.90
C ALA A 182 -0.93 10.03 -0.34
N ALA A 183 -1.86 9.56 0.49
CA ALA A 183 -1.91 8.15 0.89
C ALA A 183 -2.47 7.27 -0.23
N VAL A 184 -1.96 6.05 -0.35
CA VAL A 184 -2.46 5.05 -1.29
C VAL A 184 -3.45 4.13 -0.56
N LEU A 185 -4.74 4.29 -0.83
CA LEU A 185 -5.81 3.46 -0.26
C LEU A 185 -6.03 2.20 -1.12
N ILE A 186 -6.14 1.03 -0.48
CA ILE A 186 -6.32 -0.27 -1.14
C ILE A 186 -7.69 -0.83 -0.77
N PHE A 187 -8.50 -1.09 -1.79
CA PHE A 187 -9.86 -1.62 -1.67
C PHE A 187 -9.99 -3.01 -2.31
N HIS A 188 -10.90 -3.82 -1.77
CA HIS A 188 -11.31 -5.11 -2.34
C HIS A 188 -12.83 -5.20 -2.48
N CYS A 189 -13.31 -5.72 -3.60
CA CYS A 189 -14.72 -6.07 -3.82
C CYS A 189 -14.95 -7.58 -3.66
#